data_AF-A0A5B9D7X5-F1
#
_entry.id   AF-A0A5B9D7X5-F1
#
_cell.length_a   1.000
_cell.length_b   1.000
_cell.length_c   1.000
_cell.angle_alpha   90.00
_cell.angle_beta   90.00
_cell.angle_gamma   90.00
#
_symmetry.space_group_name_H-M   'P 1'
#
loop_
_entity.id
_entity.type
_entity.pdbx_description
1 polymer ?
#
loop_
_entity_poly.entity_id
_entity_poly.type
_entity_poly.pdbx_seq_one_letter_code
_entity_poly.pdbx_strand_id
1 'polypeptide(L)'
;MSKIGPYNKGDLAEKLANISDEEMQTFHKNRMKNYRFYYILAIILGILSIVFIFLNITWVSITCAAVGFILVNITSFKRNKWKRIYENLIYLKRERQKKLNEMEKGKKKDKFNRLN
;
A
#
# COMPACT_ATOMS: atom_id res chain seq x y z
N MET A 1 1.64 -19.32 -15.17
CA MET A 1 1.06 -18.05 -14.67
C MET A 1 1.71 -17.68 -13.34
N SER A 2 2.34 -16.51 -13.25
CA SER A 2 2.97 -16.02 -12.02
C SER A 2 1.89 -15.46 -11.06
N LYS A 3 1.72 -16.07 -9.89
CA LYS A 3 0.78 -15.66 -8.84
C LYS A 3 1.31 -14.44 -8.08
N ILE A 4 0.43 -13.51 -7.70
CA ILE A 4 0.74 -12.46 -6.72
C ILE A 4 -0.07 -12.80 -5.46
N GLY A 5 0.54 -13.50 -4.51
CA GLY A 5 -0.16 -14.02 -3.33
C GLY A 5 -1.19 -15.10 -3.72
N PRO A 6 -2.37 -15.17 -3.07
CA PRO A 6 -3.40 -16.17 -3.39
C PRO A 6 -4.16 -15.87 -4.70
N TYR A 7 -3.86 -14.75 -5.37
CA TYR A 7 -4.63 -14.26 -6.51
C TYR A 7 -3.89 -14.45 -7.83
N ASN A 8 -4.66 -14.79 -8.87
CA ASN A 8 -4.17 -14.84 -10.25
C ASN A 8 -3.97 -13.41 -10.78
N LYS A 9 -2.87 -13.16 -11.50
CA LYS A 9 -2.53 -11.83 -12.06
C LYS A 9 -3.63 -11.29 -12.99
N GLY A 10 -4.26 -12.17 -13.77
CA GLY A 10 -5.35 -11.83 -14.70
C GLY A 10 -6.56 -11.26 -13.99
N ASP A 11 -7.14 -12.03 -13.05
CA ASP A 11 -8.32 -11.63 -12.27
C ASP A 11 -8.09 -10.34 -11.48
N LEU A 12 -6.87 -10.14 -10.98
CA LEU A 12 -6.49 -8.95 -10.22
C LEU A 12 -6.45 -7.71 -11.13
N ALA A 13 -5.84 -7.84 -12.31
CA ALA A 13 -5.82 -6.79 -13.33
C ALA A 13 -7.24 -6.48 -13.86
N GLU A 14 -8.13 -7.47 -13.85
CA GLU A 14 -9.53 -7.30 -14.22
C GLU A 14 -10.30 -6.46 -13.22
N LYS A 15 -10.24 -6.82 -11.94
CA LYS A 15 -10.86 -6.04 -10.86
C LYS A 15 -10.27 -4.64 -10.77
N LEU A 16 -8.96 -4.47 -10.99
CA LEU A 16 -8.29 -3.18 -10.98
C LEU A 16 -8.71 -2.25 -12.13
N ALA A 17 -9.14 -2.79 -13.28
CA ALA A 17 -9.56 -1.95 -14.40
C ALA A 17 -10.89 -1.23 -14.13
N ASN A 18 -11.75 -1.83 -13.29
CA ASN A 18 -13.03 -1.24 -12.91
C ASN A 18 -12.91 -0.20 -11.79
N ILE A 19 -11.75 -0.11 -11.13
CA ILE A 19 -11.48 0.85 -10.05
C ILE A 19 -10.86 2.10 -10.66
N SER A 20 -11.34 3.29 -10.30
CA SER A 20 -10.77 4.53 -10.82
C SER A 20 -9.38 4.80 -10.22
N ASP A 21 -8.51 5.55 -10.94
CA ASP A 21 -7.20 5.93 -10.39
C ASP A 21 -7.35 6.81 -9.14
N GLU A 22 -8.40 7.64 -9.08
CA GLU A 22 -8.71 8.49 -7.94
C GLU A 22 -9.09 7.69 -6.70
N GLU A 23 -9.92 6.65 -6.84
CA GLU A 23 -10.27 5.74 -5.75
C GLU A 23 -9.03 5.04 -5.21
N MET A 24 -8.16 4.55 -6.11
CA MET A 24 -6.95 3.84 -5.73
C MET A 24 -5.95 4.76 -4.99
N GLN A 25 -5.79 6.00 -5.46
CA GLN A 25 -4.98 7.01 -4.79
C GLN A 25 -5.56 7.41 -3.42
N THR A 26 -6.88 7.61 -3.35
CA THR A 26 -7.57 7.99 -2.12
C THR A 26 -7.42 6.89 -1.07
N PHE A 27 -7.60 5.63 -1.47
CA PHE A 27 -7.39 4.49 -0.59
C PHE A 27 -5.93 4.39 -0.11
N HIS A 28 -4.96 4.60 -1.00
CA HIS A 28 -3.55 4.65 -0.62
C HIS A 28 -3.26 5.76 0.39
N LYS A 29 -3.74 6.99 0.13
CA LYS A 29 -3.57 8.15 1.00
C LYS A 29 -4.19 7.93 2.37
N ASN A 30 -5.40 7.38 2.42
CA ASN A 30 -6.09 7.10 3.68
C ASN A 30 -5.34 6.05 4.51
N ARG A 31 -4.87 4.98 3.86
CA ARG A 31 -4.07 3.94 4.54
C ARG A 31 -2.72 4.48 5.03
N MET A 32 -2.06 5.35 4.27
CA MET A 32 -0.82 6.00 4.69
C MET A 32 -1.03 6.98 5.84
N LYS A 33 -2.17 7.67 5.89
CA LYS A 33 -2.57 8.51 7.03
C LYS A 33 -2.73 7.67 8.30
N ASN A 34 -3.32 6.47 8.20
CA ASN A 34 -3.46 5.57 9.34
C ASN A 34 -2.11 5.16 9.95
N TYR A 35 -1.07 4.95 9.14
CA TYR A 35 0.27 4.67 9.67
C TYR A 35 0.85 5.84 10.49
N ARG A 36 0.49 7.10 10.19
CA ARG A 36 0.96 8.26 10.97
C ARG A 36 0.44 8.23 12.41
N PHE A 37 -0.79 7.77 12.64
CA PHE A 37 -1.34 7.68 13.99
C PHE A 37 -0.57 6.69 14.87
N TYR A 38 -0.07 5.58 14.31
CA TYR A 38 0.76 4.64 15.07
C TYR A 38 2.12 5.24 15.47
N TYR A 39 2.70 6.12 14.63
CA TYR A 39 3.91 6.86 15.00
C TYR A 39 3.63 7.87 16.13
N ILE A 40 2.50 8.59 16.05
CA ILE A 40 2.08 9.51 17.12
C ILE A 40 1.90 8.74 18.44
N LEU A 41 1.23 7.59 18.40
CA LEU A 41 1.06 6.72 19.58
C LEU A 41 2.40 6.26 20.14
N ALA A 42 3.34 5.86 19.29
CA ALA A 42 4.68 5.46 19.74
C ALA A 42 5.47 6.60 20.37
N ILE A 43 5.34 7.84 19.86
CA ILE A 43 5.95 9.03 20.46
C ILE A 43 5.36 9.29 21.85
N ILE A 44 4.03 9.20 21.99
CA ILE A 44 3.35 9.36 23.29
C ILE A 44 3.85 8.31 24.28
N LEU A 45 3.99 7.05 23.88
CA LEU A 45 4.55 5.99 24.73
C LEU A 45 6.01 6.26 25.13
N GLY A 46 6.81 6.85 24.23
CA GLY A 46 8.17 7.27 24.54
C GLY A 46 8.22 8.39 25.59
N ILE A 47 7.35 9.41 25.46
CA ILE A 47 7.23 10.50 26.44
C ILE A 47 6.76 9.94 27.79
N LEU A 48 5.75 9.07 27.79
CA LEU A 48 5.26 8.43 29.01
C LEU A 48 6.36 7.60 29.70
N SER A 49 7.17 6.87 28.93
CA SER A 49 8.30 6.11 29.46
C SER A 49 9.28 7.00 30.23
N ILE A 50 9.55 8.22 29.74
CA ILE A 50 10.39 9.21 30.42
C ILE A 50 9.73 9.69 31.72
N VAL A 51 8.43 10.00 31.69
CA VAL A 51 7.68 10.42 32.89
C VAL A 51 7.73 9.34 33.98
N PHE A 52 7.54 8.07 33.62
CA PHE A 52 7.61 6.97 34.58
C PHE A 52 9.01 6.74 35.18
N ILE A 53 10.07 7.12 34.47
CA ILE A 53 11.44 7.13 35.03
C ILE A 53 11.51 8.14 36.19
N PHE A 54 10.98 9.35 36.00
CA PHE A 54 10.97 10.37 37.06
C PHE A 54 10.11 9.97 38.27
N LEU A 55 9.11 9.12 38.07
CA LEU A 55 8.27 8.56 39.14
C LEU A 55 8.88 7.32 39.83
N ASN A 56 10.10 6.92 39.45
CA ASN A 56 10.77 5.69 39.91
C ASN A 56 9.99 4.39 39.61
N ILE A 57 9.10 4.38 38.61
CA ILE A 57 8.34 3.20 38.20
C ILE A 57 9.02 2.56 36.98
N THR A 58 10.14 1.89 37.23
CA THR A 58 11.04 1.36 36.18
C THR A 58 10.39 0.28 35.30
N TRP A 59 9.61 -0.64 35.89
CA TRP A 59 8.93 -1.70 35.12
C TRP A 59 7.96 -1.14 34.07
N VAL A 60 7.18 -0.12 34.44
CA VAL A 60 6.21 0.52 33.54
C VAL A 60 6.93 1.30 32.45
N SER A 61 8.02 1.99 32.79
CA SER A 61 8.86 2.68 31.81
C SER A 61 9.42 1.72 30.74
N ILE A 62 9.98 0.58 31.17
CA ILE A 62 10.52 -0.45 30.28
C ILE A 62 9.43 -1.04 29.36
N THR A 63 8.26 -1.36 29.92
CA THR A 63 7.15 -1.90 29.12
C THR A 63 6.63 -0.87 28.10
N CYS A 64 6.46 0.40 28.47
CA CYS A 64 6.10 1.46 27.53
C CYS A 64 7.11 1.61 26.39
N ALA A 65 8.41 1.59 26.71
CA ALA A 65 9.48 1.68 25.72
C ALA A 65 9.48 0.48 24.76
N ALA A 66 9.35 -0.74 25.29
CA ALA A 66 9.30 -1.96 24.49
C ALA A 66 8.07 -1.98 23.56
N VAL A 67 6.89 -1.65 24.08
CA VAL A 67 5.65 -1.58 23.27
C VAL A 67 5.75 -0.51 22.19
N GLY A 68 6.28 0.67 22.53
CA GLY A 68 6.54 1.74 21.56
C GLY A 68 7.47 1.29 20.43
N PHE A 69 8.58 0.63 20.77
CA PHE A 69 9.53 0.11 19.80
C PHE A 69 8.91 -0.94 18.86
N ILE A 70 8.14 -1.88 19.41
CA ILE A 70 7.45 -2.91 18.62
C ILE A 70 6.44 -2.26 17.65
N LEU A 71 5.67 -1.28 18.12
CA LEU A 71 4.71 -0.55 17.30
C LEU A 71 5.38 0.15 16.11
N VAL A 72 6.52 0.81 16.33
CA VAL A 72 7.28 1.46 15.25
C VAL A 72 7.74 0.44 14.21
N ASN A 73 8.31 -0.68 14.64
CA ASN A 73 8.81 -1.73 13.74
C ASN A 73 7.70 -2.36 12.90
N ILE A 74 6.60 -2.76 13.54
CA ILE A 74 5.45 -3.36 12.85
C ILE A 74 4.83 -2.35 11.87
N THR A 75 4.69 -1.09 12.27
CA THR A 75 4.13 -0.03 11.43
C THR A 75 5.02 0.23 10.22
N SER A 76 6.33 0.32 10.42
CA SER A 76 7.31 0.50 9.35
C SER A 76 7.24 -0.65 8.34
N PHE A 77 7.20 -1.89 8.83
CA PHE A 77 7.07 -3.07 7.99
C PHE A 77 5.75 -3.09 7.19
N LYS A 78 4.61 -2.83 7.85
CA LYS A 78 3.29 -2.75 7.19
C LYS A 78 3.25 -1.65 6.13
N ARG A 79 3.83 -0.48 6.43
CA ARG A 79 3.93 0.65 5.50
C ARG A 79 4.76 0.30 4.28
N ASN A 80 5.95 -0.29 4.45
CA ASN A 80 6.82 -0.67 3.34
C ASN A 80 6.23 -1.82 2.50
N LYS A 81 5.57 -2.78 3.13
CA LYS A 81 4.83 -3.85 2.44
C LYS A 81 3.70 -3.26 1.60
N TRP A 82 2.90 -2.35 2.16
CA TRP A 82 1.85 -1.65 1.43
C TRP A 82 2.41 -0.81 0.28
N LYS A 83 3.54 -0.12 0.54
CA LYS A 83 4.48 0.49 -0.42
C LYS A 83 4.49 -0.26 -1.75
N ARG A 84 5.10 -1.45 -1.66
CA ARG A 84 5.33 -2.37 -2.77
C ARG A 84 4.07 -2.92 -3.39
N ILE A 85 3.05 -3.23 -2.58
CA ILE A 85 1.76 -3.72 -3.10
C ILE A 85 1.12 -2.66 -3.99
N TYR A 86 1.04 -1.42 -3.50
CA TYR A 86 0.44 -0.31 -4.25
C TYR A 86 1.16 -0.05 -5.57
N GLU A 87 2.50 -0.02 -5.56
CA GLU A 87 3.32 0.12 -6.77
C GLU A 87 3.06 -1.01 -7.77
N ASN A 88 2.97 -2.26 -7.31
CA ASN A 88 2.64 -3.41 -8.14
C ASN A 88 1.23 -3.32 -8.74
N LEU A 89 0.24 -2.83 -7.97
CA LEU A 89 -1.13 -2.65 -8.46
C LEU A 89 -1.20 -1.59 -9.56
N ILE A 90 -0.52 -0.45 -9.37
CA ILE A 90 -0.39 0.58 -10.42
C ILE A 90 0.25 0.00 -11.68
N TYR A 91 1.36 -0.73 -11.50
CA TYR A 91 2.09 -1.32 -12.61
C TYR A 91 1.19 -2.25 -13.44
N LEU A 92 0.47 -3.17 -12.78
CA LEU A 92 -0.45 -4.09 -13.45
C LEU A 92 -1.57 -3.37 -14.21
N LYS A 93 -2.15 -2.33 -13.60
CA LYS A 93 -3.21 -1.55 -14.24
C LYS A 93 -2.71 -0.86 -15.51
N ARG A 94 -1.54 -0.22 -15.45
CA ARG A 94 -0.89 0.41 -16.61
C ARG A 94 -0.53 -0.60 -17.69
N GLU A 95 -0.01 -1.75 -17.32
CA GLU A 95 0.32 -2.83 -18.27
C GLU A 95 -0.93 -3.31 -19.03
N ARG A 96 -2.07 -3.47 -18.34
CA ARG A 96 -3.34 -3.86 -18.95
C ARG A 96 -3.89 -2.78 -19.89
N GLN A 97 -3.88 -1.51 -19.47
CA GLN A 97 -4.31 -0.39 -20.30
C GLN A 97 -3.47 -0.28 -21.58
N LYS A 98 -2.15 -0.47 -21.48
CA LYS A 98 -1.26 -0.46 -22.65
C LYS A 98 -1.63 -1.56 -23.64
N LYS A 99 -1.87 -2.79 -23.16
CA LYS A 99 -2.29 -3.92 -24.01
C LYS A 99 -3.64 -3.68 -24.69
N LEU A 100 -4.62 -3.10 -23.97
CA LEU A 100 -5.92 -2.74 -24.55
C LEU A 100 -5.76 -1.69 -25.66
N ASN A 101 -4.99 -0.63 -25.43
CA ASN A 101 -4.73 0.41 -26.41
C ASN A 101 -3.98 -0.11 -27.65
N GLU A 102 -3.05 -1.05 -27.48
CA GLU A 102 -2.36 -1.73 -28.59
C GLU A 102 -3.30 -2.60 -29.42
N MET A 103 -4.20 -3.36 -28.76
CA MET A 103 -5.23 -4.14 -29.46
C MET A 103 -6.22 -3.26 -30.24
N GLU A 104 -6.65 -2.13 -29.68
CA GLU A 104 -7.54 -1.19 -30.38
C GLU A 104 -6.87 -0.55 -31.59
N LYS A 105 -5.59 -0.19 -31.49
CA LYS A 105 -4.80 0.34 -32.61
C LYS A 105 -4.65 -0.70 -33.73
N GLY A 106 -4.37 -1.95 -33.38
CA GLY A 106 -4.31 -3.07 -34.34
C GLY A 106 -5.63 -3.26 -35.08
N LYS A 107 -6.76 -3.31 -34.35
CA LYS A 107 -8.10 -3.41 -34.94
C LYS A 107 -8.45 -2.24 -35.87
N LYS A 108 -8.09 -1.00 -35.50
CA LYS A 108 -8.31 0.17 -36.36
C LYS A 108 -7.50 0.08 -37.65
N LYS A 109 -6.25 -0.38 -37.57
CA LYS A 109 -5.36 -0.56 -38.74
C LYS A 109 -5.88 -1.65 -39.68
N ASP A 110 -6.31 -2.78 -39.13
CA ASP A 110 -6.90 -3.87 -39.92
C ASP A 110 -8.22 -3.47 -40.58
N LYS A 111 -9.07 -2.69 -39.89
CA LYS A 111 -10.32 -2.18 -40.46
C LYS A 111 -10.05 -1.19 -41.61
N PHE A 112 -9.04 -0.33 -41.47
CA PHE A 112 -8.63 0.60 -42.53
C PHE A 112 -8.10 -0.14 -43.77
N ASN A 113 -7.26 -1.17 -43.58
CA ASN A 113 -6.72 -1.97 -44.68
C ASN A 113 -7.77 -2.83 -45.42
N ARG A 114 -8.95 -3.06 -44.84
CA ARG A 114 -10.06 -3.77 -45.51
C ARG A 114 -11.01 -2.84 -46.27
N LEU A 115 -10.87 -1.53 -46.10
CA LEU A 115 -11.72 -0.50 -46.73
C LEU A 115 -11.02 0.18 -47.93
N ASN A 116 -9.73 -0.08 -48.13
CA ASN A 116 -8.95 0.25 -49.32
C ASN A 116 -8.74 -1.02 -50.16
#